data_AF-A0A973XJX8-F1
#
_entry.id   AF-A0A973XJX8-F1
#
_cell.length_a   1.000
_cell.length_b   1.000
_cell.length_c   1.000
_cell.angle_alpha   90.00
_cell.angle_beta   90.00
_cell.angle_gamma   90.00
#
_symmetry.space_group_name_H-M   'P 1'
#
loop_
_entity.id
_entity.type
_entity.pdbx_description
1 polymer ?
#
loop_
_entity_poly.entity_id
_entity_poly.type
_entity_poly.pdbx_seq_one_letter_code
_entity_poly.pdbx_strand_id
1 'polypeptide(L)'
;MRDPAPPHADPTRRTVLSLAAGAAATFVATAPADAQPRPPRAGAGGGPVSAFGVDAATLGVRPGSPDDQTAVLQRALERTAAAGAPLALPPGVYRVGGVGLPDGAR
;
A
#
# COMPACT_ATOMS: atom_id res chain seq x y z
N MET A 1 -18.83 -47.31 6.70
CA MET A 1 -18.71 -46.47 7.92
C MET A 1 -17.30 -45.92 7.94
N ARG A 2 -17.18 -44.59 7.94
CA ARG A 2 -15.95 -43.75 7.93
C ARG A 2 -15.22 -43.53 6.59
N ASP A 3 -15.75 -42.54 5.88
CA ASP A 3 -15.08 -41.38 5.27
C ASP A 3 -13.56 -41.25 5.54
N PRO A 4 -12.69 -41.24 4.50
CA PRO A 4 -11.33 -40.75 4.59
C PRO A 4 -11.31 -39.21 4.43
N ALA A 5 -11.07 -38.52 5.54
CA ALA A 5 -10.83 -37.07 5.55
C ALA A 5 -9.67 -36.72 4.58
N PRO A 6 -9.83 -35.73 3.71
CA PRO A 6 -8.86 -35.42 2.66
C PRO A 6 -7.59 -34.78 3.24
N PRO A 7 -6.40 -35.06 2.67
CA PRO A 7 -5.26 -34.19 2.84
C PRO A 7 -5.62 -32.85 2.20
N HIS A 8 -5.64 -31.77 3.00
CA HIS A 8 -5.69 -30.42 2.46
C HIS A 8 -4.38 -30.16 1.73
N ALA A 9 -4.36 -30.54 0.46
CA ALA A 9 -3.52 -29.93 -0.54
C ALA A 9 -3.81 -28.44 -0.47
N ASP A 10 -2.89 -27.66 0.08
CA ASP A 10 -2.93 -26.22 -0.06
C ASP A 10 -2.07 -25.86 -1.29
N PRO A 11 -2.71 -25.62 -2.45
CA PRO A 11 -2.00 -25.26 -3.66
C PRO A 11 -1.35 -23.88 -3.51
N THR A 12 -0.02 -23.89 -3.59
CA THR A 12 0.73 -23.04 -4.53
C THR A 12 0.27 -21.59 -4.69
N ARG A 13 0.82 -20.70 -3.85
CA ARG A 13 0.88 -19.24 -4.14
C ARG A 13 1.65 -18.89 -5.42
N ARG A 14 2.33 -19.87 -6.01
CA ARG A 14 3.23 -19.72 -7.16
C ARG A 14 2.58 -20.07 -8.51
N THR A 15 1.29 -20.39 -8.54
CA THR A 15 0.55 -20.77 -9.77
C THR A 15 -0.54 -19.78 -10.12
N VAL A 16 -0.25 -18.49 -9.98
CA VAL A 16 -1.04 -17.43 -10.61
C VAL A 16 -0.11 -16.43 -11.27
N LEU A 17 0.74 -16.95 -12.16
CA LEU A 17 1.30 -16.15 -13.23
C LEU A 17 1.25 -16.99 -14.50
N SER A 18 0.69 -16.39 -15.55
CA SER A 18 0.95 -16.64 -16.98
C SER A 18 -0.20 -17.23 -17.79
N LEU A 19 -0.37 -16.59 -18.95
CA LEU A 19 -1.05 -17.03 -20.18
C LEU A 19 -2.58 -16.93 -20.26
N ALA A 20 -3.04 -15.78 -20.75
CA ALA A 20 -4.00 -15.79 -21.85
C ALA A 20 -3.40 -14.97 -23.01
N ALA A 21 -2.74 -15.70 -23.91
CA ALA A 21 -2.26 -15.21 -25.19
C ALA A 21 -3.45 -15.06 -26.16
N GLY A 22 -3.31 -14.12 -27.09
CA GLY A 22 -4.39 -13.55 -27.88
C GLY A 22 -5.15 -14.49 -28.82
N ALA A 23 -6.41 -14.14 -29.05
CA ALA A 23 -7.22 -14.63 -30.15
C ALA A 23 -7.43 -13.49 -31.17
N ALA A 24 -7.29 -13.84 -32.44
CA ALA A 24 -7.11 -13.00 -33.61
C ALA A 24 -8.28 -12.02 -33.90
N ALA A 25 -7.90 -10.81 -34.31
CA ALA A 25 -8.79 -9.82 -34.89
C ALA A 25 -8.75 -9.92 -36.43
N THR A 26 -9.91 -10.12 -37.07
CA THR A 26 -10.19 -9.56 -38.40
C THR A 26 -11.65 -9.13 -38.46
N PHE A 27 -11.90 -7.87 -38.10
CA PHE A 27 -13.07 -7.14 -38.57
C PHE A 27 -12.59 -5.74 -38.94
N VAL A 28 -12.56 -5.43 -40.24
CA VAL A 28 -12.25 -4.07 -40.73
C VAL A 28 -13.50 -3.23 -40.51
N ALA A 29 -13.51 -2.50 -39.40
CA ALA A 29 -14.45 -1.41 -39.15
C ALA A 29 -13.70 -0.08 -39.28
N THR A 30 -13.99 0.67 -40.33
CA THR A 30 -13.62 2.09 -40.45
C THR A 30 -14.42 2.87 -39.41
N ALA A 31 -13.86 3.07 -38.23
CA ALA A 31 -14.41 3.94 -37.19
C ALA A 31 -13.73 5.31 -37.25
N PRO A 32 -14.49 6.42 -37.09
CA PRO A 32 -13.90 7.75 -36.97
C PRO A 32 -13.02 7.80 -35.71
N ALA A 33 -12.07 8.73 -35.68
CA ALA A 33 -11.16 8.96 -34.56
C ALA A 33 -11.92 9.46 -33.31
N ASP A 34 -12.67 8.57 -32.68
CA ASP A 34 -13.29 8.78 -31.38
C ASP A 34 -12.23 8.63 -30.29
N ALA A 35 -12.27 9.60 -29.39
CA ALA A 35 -11.35 9.77 -28.27
C ALA A 35 -10.98 8.44 -27.61
N GLN A 36 -9.69 8.12 -27.61
CA GLN A 36 -9.13 7.02 -26.84
C GLN A 36 -9.63 7.13 -25.40
N PRO A 37 -10.38 6.14 -24.87
CA PRO A 37 -10.76 6.12 -23.47
C PRO A 37 -9.49 6.14 -22.64
N ARG A 38 -9.23 7.26 -21.95
CA ARG A 38 -8.17 7.33 -20.95
C ARG A 38 -8.47 6.19 -19.97
N PRO A 39 -7.59 5.17 -19.82
CA PRO A 39 -7.84 4.15 -18.82
C PRO A 39 -8.04 4.89 -17.49
N PRO A 40 -9.08 4.54 -16.71
CA PRO A 40 -9.21 5.12 -15.39
C PRO A 40 -7.87 4.88 -14.71
N ARG A 41 -7.22 5.95 -14.23
CA ARG A 41 -6.08 5.79 -13.34
C ARG A 41 -6.63 4.89 -12.25
N ALA A 42 -6.21 3.63 -12.22
CA ALA A 42 -6.53 2.72 -11.14
C ALA A 42 -6.27 3.54 -9.89
N GLY A 43 -7.33 3.84 -9.13
CA GLY A 43 -7.25 4.73 -7.99
C GLY A 43 -6.04 4.30 -7.19
N ALA A 44 -5.22 5.27 -6.77
CA ALA A 44 -3.97 5.03 -6.08
C ALA A 44 -4.21 4.22 -4.79
N GLY A 45 -4.43 2.92 -4.94
CA GLY A 45 -4.30 1.90 -3.94
C GLY A 45 -2.80 1.72 -3.80
N GLY A 46 -2.15 2.74 -3.24
CA GLY A 46 -0.79 2.61 -2.76
C GLY A 46 -0.77 1.37 -1.88
N GLY A 47 0.20 0.48 -2.13
CA GLY A 47 0.40 -0.69 -1.28
C GLY A 47 0.49 -0.28 0.20
N PRO A 48 0.35 -1.25 1.13
CA PRO A 48 0.35 -0.94 2.55
C PRO A 48 1.58 -0.10 2.91
N VAL A 49 1.37 1.03 3.61
CA VAL A 49 2.45 1.95 3.99
C VAL A 49 3.56 1.25 4.78
N SER A 50 3.21 0.17 5.47
CA SER A 50 4.13 -0.70 6.20
C SER A 50 5.21 -1.34 5.32
N ALA A 51 5.04 -1.38 3.99
CA ALA A 51 6.08 -1.80 3.06
C ALA A 51 7.30 -0.87 3.06
N PHE A 52 7.13 0.38 3.52
CA PHE A 52 8.19 1.39 3.57
C PHE A 52 8.82 1.53 4.97
N GLY A 53 8.28 0.87 5.99
CA GLY A 53 8.76 1.01 7.37
C GLY A 53 7.70 0.73 8.43
N VAL A 54 7.97 1.18 9.66
CA VAL A 54 7.01 1.10 10.76
C VAL A 54 5.90 2.11 10.51
N ASP A 55 4.66 1.65 10.40
CA ASP A 55 3.50 2.50 10.15
C ASP A 55 3.18 3.39 11.35
N ALA A 56 3.25 4.71 11.16
CA ALA A 56 2.95 5.71 12.18
C ALA A 56 1.53 5.60 12.74
N ALA A 57 0.56 5.09 11.97
CA ALA A 57 -0.80 4.85 12.45
C ALA A 57 -0.86 3.77 13.53
N THR A 58 0.02 2.77 13.47
CA THR A 58 0.15 1.74 14.52
C THR A 58 0.75 2.30 15.81
N LEU A 59 1.47 3.43 15.71
CA LEU A 59 2.05 4.16 16.84
C LEU A 59 1.13 5.29 17.36
N GLY A 60 -0.07 5.41 16.81
CA GLY A 60 -1.10 6.35 17.27
C GLY A 60 -1.16 7.68 16.52
N VAL A 61 -0.30 7.90 15.52
CA VAL A 61 -0.36 9.10 14.66
C VAL A 61 -1.54 8.96 13.70
N ARG A 62 -2.49 9.90 13.73
CA ARG A 62 -3.71 9.85 12.92
C ARG A 62 -3.71 10.92 11.83
N PRO A 63 -3.83 10.54 10.55
CA PRO A 63 -4.06 11.51 9.48
C PRO A 63 -5.41 12.20 9.66
N GLY A 64 -5.46 13.49 9.37
CA GLY A 64 -6.67 14.31 9.42
C GLY A 64 -7.15 14.70 10.82
N SER A 65 -6.42 14.34 11.88
CA SER A 65 -6.79 14.74 13.24
C SER A 65 -6.81 16.27 13.39
N PRO A 66 -7.82 16.85 14.07
CA PRO A 66 -7.83 18.28 14.39
C PRO A 66 -6.83 18.64 15.50
N ASP A 67 -6.42 17.67 16.32
CA ASP A 67 -5.54 17.88 17.46
C ASP A 67 -4.06 18.05 17.07
N ASP A 68 -3.28 18.70 17.92
CA ASP A 68 -1.83 18.71 17.80
C ASP A 68 -1.26 17.33 18.15
N GLN A 69 -0.50 16.77 17.21
CA GLN A 69 0.06 15.43 17.31
C GLN A 69 1.57 15.45 17.52
N THR A 70 2.15 16.60 17.88
CA THR A 70 3.59 16.78 17.98
C THR A 70 4.21 15.75 18.92
N ALA A 71 3.65 15.61 20.13
CA ALA A 71 4.16 14.67 21.14
C ALA A 71 3.98 13.18 20.75
N VAL A 72 2.99 12.87 19.92
CA VAL A 72 2.76 11.50 19.44
C VAL A 72 3.74 11.18 18.31
N LEU A 73 3.89 12.11 17.37
CA LEU A 73 4.83 11.97 16.26
C LEU A 73 6.29 11.92 16.76
N GLN A 74 6.65 12.76 17.72
CA GLN A 74 7.99 12.77 18.32
C GLN A 74 8.33 11.41 18.94
N ARG A 75 7.41 10.83 19.72
CA ARG A 75 7.59 9.49 20.31
C ARG A 75 7.68 8.39 19.25
N ALA A 76 6.92 8.52 18.16
CA ALA A 76 7.02 7.58 17.04
C ALA A 76 8.39 7.64 16.35
N LEU A 77 8.93 8.85 16.15
CA LEU A 77 10.28 9.07 15.62
C LEU A 77 11.35 8.49 16.54
N GLU A 78 11.29 8.77 17.85
CA GLU A 78 12.24 8.22 18.82
C GLU A 78 12.24 6.69 18.82
N ARG A 79 11.06 6.07 18.80
CA ARG A 79 10.92 4.61 18.80
C ARG A 79 11.48 3.98 17.53
N THR A 80 11.23 4.60 16.38
CA THR A 80 11.70 4.08 15.08
C THR A 80 13.19 4.31 14.89
N ALA A 81 13.71 5.46 15.34
CA ALA A 81 15.14 5.73 15.39
C ALA A 81 15.89 4.74 16.30
N ALA A 82 15.36 4.45 17.50
CA ALA A 82 15.94 3.46 18.40
C ALA A 82 15.95 2.04 17.79
N ALA A 83 14.98 1.73 16.94
CA ALA A 83 14.92 0.47 16.20
C ALA A 83 15.75 0.46 14.90
N GLY A 84 16.35 1.60 14.50
CA GLY A 84 17.03 1.74 13.22
C GLY A 84 16.11 1.53 12.01
N ALA A 85 14.81 1.72 12.17
CA ALA A 85 13.80 1.46 11.16
C ALA A 85 13.19 2.78 10.65
N PRO A 86 12.83 2.89 9.35
CA PRO A 86 12.12 4.05 8.84
C PRO A 86 10.71 4.15 9.44
N LEU A 87 10.26 5.37 9.73
CA LEU A 87 8.87 5.68 10.07
C LEU A 87 8.10 5.96 8.79
N ALA A 88 7.06 5.16 8.52
CA ALA A 88 6.22 5.30 7.35
C ALA A 88 4.93 6.05 7.72
N LEU A 89 4.65 7.17 7.06
CA LEU A 89 3.41 7.93 7.25
C LEU A 89 2.39 7.55 6.16
N PRO A 90 1.19 7.10 6.53
CA PRO A 90 0.08 7.00 5.59
C PRO A 90 -0.19 8.33 4.88
N PRO A 91 -0.82 8.32 3.69
CA PRO A 91 -1.27 9.56 3.06
C PRO A 91 -2.28 10.29 3.95
N GLY A 92 -2.05 11.58 4.20
CA GLY A 92 -2.96 12.41 4.97
C GLY A 92 -2.33 13.72 5.47
N VAL A 93 -3.14 14.51 6.17
CA VAL A 93 -2.72 15.79 6.77
C VAL A 93 -2.40 15.57 8.24
N TYR A 94 -1.23 16.02 8.68
CA TYR A 94 -0.79 15.89 10.06
C TYR A 94 -0.55 17.28 10.66
N ARG A 95 -1.13 17.54 11.83
CA ARG A 95 -0.93 18.79 12.58
C ARG A 95 0.16 18.57 13.62
N VAL A 96 1.33 19.16 13.37
CA VAL A 96 2.50 19.10 14.26
C VAL A 96 3.28 20.42 14.18
N GLY A 97 4.06 20.73 15.21
CA GLY A 97 4.94 21.90 15.24
C GLY A 97 6.21 21.64 16.03
N GLY A 98 7.35 22.16 15.57
CA GLY A 98 8.63 22.05 16.29
C GLY A 98 9.16 20.62 16.48
N VAL A 99 8.84 19.71 15.54
CA VAL A 99 9.28 18.30 15.58
C VAL A 99 10.80 18.23 15.40
N GLY A 100 11.48 17.58 16.34
CA GLY A 100 12.92 17.31 16.29
C GLY A 100 13.17 16.00 15.55
N LEU A 101 13.91 16.06 14.45
CA LEU A 101 14.28 14.86 13.70
C LEU A 101 15.50 14.20 14.36
N PRO A 102 15.42 12.90 14.73
CA PRO A 102 16.56 12.16 15.24
C PRO A 102 17.61 11.93 14.15
N ASP A 103 18.84 11.63 14.56
CA ASP A 103 19.95 11.36 13.64
C ASP A 103 19.58 10.27 12.62
N GLY A 104 19.89 10.53 11.35
CA GLY A 104 19.61 9.59 10.25
C GLY A 104 18.20 9.66 9.65
N ALA A 105 17.34 10.58 10.12
CA ALA A 105 16.10 10.93 9.44
C ALA A 105 16.39 11.48 8.04
N ARG A 106 15.77 10.88 7.02
CA ARG A 106 15.96 11.22 5.60
C ARG A 106 14.70 10.95 4.79
#